data_AF-A0A5C1AQY8-F1
#
_entry.id   AF-A0A5C1AQY8-F1
#
_cell.length_a   1.000
_cell.length_b   1.000
_cell.length_c   1.000
_cell.angle_alpha   90.00
_cell.angle_beta   90.00
_cell.angle_gamma   90.00
#
_symmetry.space_group_name_H-M   'P 1'
#
loop_
_entity.id
_entity.type
_entity.pdbx_description
1 polymer ?
#
loop_
_entity_poly.entity_id
_entity_poly.type
_entity_poly.pdbx_seq_one_letter_code
_entity_poly.pdbx_strand_id
1 'polypeptide(L)'
;MLYMSLLFSTICYGVFAKRMRNPASRPLTFVRTGLIGGALSCCTCFMMTFLSGFTITWPVAGALAIGWHYAGRRPSAILPVLLLAIVIGHAIPAILLVAPDVQRFREIRSAMTDLDPDERLRRPAVPAIKAEIISPSEGESKYFATLTSDSGRKFEFSMLHDNTVDHFVNNPGFGVMRMAPRIRDKDYYLPRRPPISQPRFTVTSESVRTFEHPLREPPLDLEVKHRKTVGHFAFPQGWGWEKNHNQILGFQSHQMGGNIRYGRDDEFWGLDVDGGWKIASVELIGLLQHPKPTVYMTTNLPRMDEAKAAPTRDPDEFEAAGLKAVAGGGGLYFGQSRTEPFLRMVGGIRAAKACASCHGCREGELLGAFSYTLTK
;
A
#
# COMPACT_ATOMS: atom_id res chain seq x y z
N MET A 1 -18.27 21.04 2.58
CA MET A 1 -19.36 21.82 3.19
C MET A 1 -19.91 22.92 2.27
N LEU A 2 -19.67 22.81 0.95
CA LEU A 2 -20.02 23.84 -0.03
C LEU A 2 -21.54 23.97 -0.24
N TYR A 3 -22.29 22.88 -0.09
CA TYR A 3 -23.75 22.91 -0.11
C TYR A 3 -24.36 23.72 1.03
N MET A 4 -23.79 23.64 2.23
CA MET A 4 -24.29 24.41 3.37
C MET A 4 -23.98 25.90 3.20
N SER A 5 -22.79 26.26 2.69
CA SER A 5 -22.48 27.65 2.36
C SER A 5 -23.33 28.18 1.21
N LEU A 6 -23.60 27.35 0.19
CA LEU A 6 -24.46 27.71 -0.94
C LEU A 6 -25.91 27.91 -0.49
N LEU A 7 -26.46 26.97 0.31
CA LEU A 7 -27.80 27.05 0.87
C LEU A 7 -27.94 28.30 1.75
N PHE A 8 -26.99 28.53 2.66
CA PHE A 8 -27.00 29.68 3.54
C PHE A 8 -26.87 31.00 2.75
N SER A 9 -25.98 31.06 1.76
CA SER A 9 -25.86 32.23 0.85
C SER A 9 -27.16 32.48 0.12
N THR A 10 -27.79 31.43 -0.42
CA THR A 10 -29.05 31.53 -1.17
C THR A 10 -30.18 32.05 -0.29
N ILE A 11 -30.28 31.58 0.96
CA ILE A 11 -31.25 32.06 1.94
C ILE A 11 -30.97 33.54 2.28
N CYS A 12 -29.72 33.91 2.57
CA CYS A 12 -29.34 35.29 2.86
C CYS A 12 -29.65 36.24 1.68
N TYR A 13 -29.33 35.83 0.45
CA TYR A 13 -29.65 36.60 -0.76
C TYR A 13 -31.17 36.72 -0.98
N GLY A 14 -31.93 35.67 -0.74
CA GLY A 14 -33.39 35.70 -0.82
C GLY A 14 -34.02 36.69 0.18
N VAL A 15 -33.55 36.67 1.43
CA VAL A 15 -33.99 37.62 2.47
C VAL A 15 -33.60 39.06 2.09
N PHE A 16 -32.37 39.27 1.61
CA PHE A 16 -31.90 40.58 1.16
C PHE A 16 -32.73 41.11 -0.02
N ALA A 17 -32.94 40.30 -1.05
CA ALA A 17 -33.72 40.67 -2.23
C ALA A 17 -35.19 40.99 -1.89
N LYS A 18 -35.81 40.21 -0.99
CA LYS A 18 -37.18 40.49 -0.50
C LYS A 18 -37.25 41.82 0.24
N ARG A 19 -36.26 42.14 1.09
CA ARG A 19 -36.21 43.39 1.85
C ARG A 19 -35.98 44.62 0.97
N MET A 20 -35.19 44.46 -0.11
CA MET A 20 -34.95 45.50 -1.12
C MET A 20 -36.20 45.89 -1.93
N ARG A 21 -37.22 45.04 -2.00
CA ARG A 21 -38.48 45.37 -2.68
C ARG A 21 -39.36 46.36 -1.91
N ASN A 22 -39.08 46.63 -0.63
CA ASN A 22 -39.92 47.50 0.19
C ASN A 22 -39.44 48.97 0.15
N PRO A 23 -40.22 49.92 -0.41
CA PRO A 23 -39.76 51.30 -0.65
C PRO A 23 -39.44 52.12 0.60
N ALA A 24 -40.00 51.75 1.76
CA ALA A 24 -39.95 52.54 2.98
C ALA A 24 -38.63 52.44 3.77
N SER A 25 -37.67 51.59 3.38
CA SER A 25 -36.46 51.28 4.17
C SER A 25 -35.13 51.72 3.53
N ARG A 26 -35.13 52.75 2.66
CA ARG A 26 -34.11 52.86 1.60
C ARG A 26 -32.68 53.29 1.98
N PRO A 27 -32.39 54.27 2.87
CA PRO A 27 -30.99 54.66 3.11
C PRO A 27 -30.37 54.01 4.36
N LEU A 28 -30.99 54.13 5.54
CA LEU A 28 -30.39 53.69 6.81
C LEU A 28 -30.32 52.16 6.93
N THR A 29 -31.29 51.45 6.35
CA THR A 29 -31.34 49.99 6.44
C THR A 29 -30.26 49.35 5.56
N PHE A 30 -29.87 50.00 4.46
CA PHE A 30 -28.83 49.55 3.54
C PHE A 30 -27.46 49.53 4.21
N VAL A 31 -27.10 50.64 4.88
CA VAL A 31 -25.84 50.75 5.63
C VAL A 31 -25.80 49.75 6.78
N ARG A 32 -26.89 49.61 7.54
CA ARG A 32 -26.95 48.64 8.65
C ARG A 32 -26.84 47.18 8.19
N THR A 33 -27.51 46.79 7.11
CA THR A 33 -27.42 45.39 6.62
C THR A 33 -26.08 45.10 5.98
N GLY A 34 -25.49 46.06 5.26
CA GLY A 34 -24.13 45.94 4.74
C GLY A 34 -23.07 45.79 5.84
N LEU A 35 -23.16 46.59 6.91
CA LEU A 35 -22.25 46.51 8.05
C LEU A 35 -22.40 45.21 8.85
N ILE A 36 -23.65 44.74 9.09
CA ILE A 36 -23.88 43.47 9.79
C ILE A 36 -23.40 42.29 8.94
N GLY A 37 -23.68 42.28 7.64
CA GLY A 37 -23.19 41.27 6.71
C GLY A 37 -21.66 41.26 6.62
N GLY A 38 -21.03 42.44 6.54
CA GLY A 38 -19.58 42.59 6.55
C GLY A 38 -18.94 42.15 7.87
N ALA A 39 -19.53 42.48 9.01
CA ALA A 39 -19.05 42.08 10.33
C ALA A 39 -19.19 40.56 10.55
N LEU A 40 -20.30 39.94 10.13
CA LEU A 40 -20.46 38.48 10.14
C LEU A 40 -19.48 37.79 9.20
N SER A 41 -19.18 38.39 8.05
CA SER A 41 -18.15 37.90 7.13
C SER A 41 -16.74 38.02 7.71
N CYS A 42 -16.43 39.10 8.44
CA CYS A 42 -15.16 39.26 9.15
C CYS A 42 -15.01 38.30 10.33
N CYS A 43 -16.10 38.02 11.04
CA CYS A 43 -16.11 37.05 12.14
C CYS A 43 -15.91 35.61 11.63
N THR A 44 -16.43 35.30 10.43
CA THR A 44 -16.18 34.02 9.75
C THR A 44 -14.80 33.94 9.09
N CYS A 45 -14.17 35.08 8.73
CA CYS A 45 -12.75 35.16 8.40
C CYS A 45 -11.82 34.79 9.58
N PHE A 46 -12.32 34.60 10.80
CA PHE A 46 -11.50 34.05 11.89
C PHE A 46 -11.49 32.51 11.89
N MET A 47 -12.42 31.87 11.17
CA MET A 47 -12.52 30.41 10.96
C MET A 47 -11.91 30.00 9.60
N MET A 48 -10.65 30.39 9.40
CA MET A 48 -9.99 30.66 8.11
C MET A 48 -9.66 29.49 7.16
N THR A 49 -10.30 28.33 7.27
CA THR A 49 -10.10 27.25 6.27
C THR A 49 -11.36 26.89 5.49
N PHE A 50 -12.52 27.45 5.84
CA PHE A 50 -13.81 26.93 5.34
C PHE A 50 -14.65 27.89 4.48
N LEU A 51 -14.27 29.18 4.32
CA LEU A 51 -15.12 30.20 3.70
C LEU A 51 -14.49 30.98 2.52
N SER A 52 -13.57 30.38 1.76
CA SER A 52 -12.97 31.05 0.58
C SER A 52 -13.99 31.51 -0.48
N GLY A 53 -15.14 30.83 -0.59
CA GLY A 53 -16.23 31.27 -1.46
C GLY A 53 -16.98 32.51 -0.93
N PHE A 54 -17.09 32.66 0.38
CA PHE A 54 -17.82 33.76 1.02
C PHE A 54 -17.08 35.10 0.92
N THR A 55 -15.75 35.08 1.07
CA THR A 55 -14.91 36.28 1.01
C THR A 55 -14.86 36.91 -0.38
N ILE A 56 -15.09 36.13 -1.44
CA ILE A 56 -15.11 36.65 -2.82
C ILE A 56 -16.54 37.04 -3.24
N THR A 57 -17.56 36.26 -2.88
CA THR A 57 -18.94 36.49 -3.32
C THR A 57 -19.59 37.74 -2.72
N TRP A 58 -19.38 38.04 -1.43
CA TRP A 58 -20.02 39.19 -0.78
C TRP A 58 -19.54 40.56 -1.27
N PRO A 59 -18.22 40.79 -1.46
CA PRO A 59 -17.74 42.04 -2.06
C PRO A 59 -18.26 42.23 -3.48
N VAL A 60 -18.31 41.17 -4.28
CA VAL A 60 -18.83 41.23 -5.65
C VAL A 60 -20.33 41.55 -5.65
N ALA A 61 -21.12 40.89 -4.80
CA ALA A 61 -22.54 41.19 -4.67
C ALA A 61 -22.80 42.60 -4.11
N GLY A 62 -21.98 43.06 -3.16
CA GLY A 62 -22.03 44.42 -2.61
C GLY A 62 -21.73 45.48 -3.67
N ALA A 63 -20.66 45.31 -4.44
CA ALA A 63 -20.31 46.21 -5.55
C ALA A 63 -21.39 46.25 -6.63
N LEU A 64 -21.98 45.10 -6.97
CA LEU A 64 -23.08 45.01 -7.94
C LEU A 64 -24.36 45.68 -7.42
N ALA A 65 -24.68 45.53 -6.13
CA ALA A 65 -25.82 46.20 -5.50
C ALA A 65 -25.65 47.73 -5.44
N ILE A 66 -24.43 48.20 -5.14
CA ILE A 66 -24.10 49.64 -5.16
C ILE A 66 -24.20 50.19 -6.57
N GLY A 67 -23.56 49.55 -7.55
CA GLY A 67 -23.65 49.96 -8.96
C GLY A 67 -25.10 49.98 -9.47
N TRP A 68 -25.93 49.04 -9.01
CA TRP A 68 -27.35 49.00 -9.33
C TRP A 68 -28.13 50.17 -8.75
N HIS A 69 -27.86 50.54 -7.49
CA HIS A 69 -28.51 51.66 -6.81
C HIS A 69 -28.30 52.97 -7.59
N TYR A 70 -27.08 53.19 -8.09
CA TYR A 70 -26.75 54.38 -8.86
C TYR A 70 -27.25 54.33 -10.32
N ALA A 71 -27.56 53.15 -10.87
CA ALA A 71 -27.98 52.99 -12.26
C ALA A 71 -29.50 53.15 -12.51
N GLY A 72 -30.33 53.29 -11.47
CA GLY A 72 -31.79 53.53 -11.61
C GLY A 72 -32.59 52.42 -12.29
N ARG A 73 -32.03 51.20 -12.41
CA ARG A 73 -32.63 50.10 -13.20
C ARG A 73 -33.68 49.27 -12.45
N ARG A 74 -34.60 48.66 -13.21
CA ARG A 74 -35.73 47.86 -12.72
C ARG A 74 -35.29 46.62 -11.92
N PRO A 75 -35.96 46.29 -10.80
CA PRO A 75 -35.52 45.25 -9.85
C PRO A 75 -35.47 43.79 -10.38
N SER A 76 -35.97 43.50 -11.59
CA SER A 76 -36.02 42.14 -12.14
C SER A 76 -34.65 41.57 -12.54
N ALA A 77 -33.67 42.42 -12.88
CA ALA A 77 -32.37 41.96 -13.36
C ALA A 77 -31.32 41.76 -12.24
N ILE A 78 -31.69 41.96 -10.97
CA ILE A 78 -30.81 41.73 -9.81
C ILE A 78 -30.54 40.24 -9.59
N LEU A 79 -31.57 39.39 -9.74
CA LEU A 79 -31.47 37.96 -9.50
C LEU A 79 -30.45 37.25 -10.41
N PRO A 80 -30.47 37.42 -11.75
CA PRO A 80 -29.49 36.74 -12.63
C PRO A 80 -28.05 37.20 -12.36
N VAL A 81 -27.85 38.47 -12.01
CA VAL A 81 -26.53 39.02 -11.69
C VAL A 81 -25.97 38.41 -10.39
N LEU A 82 -26.81 38.25 -9.36
CA LEU A 82 -26.42 37.58 -8.12
C LEU A 82 -26.11 36.10 -8.35
N LEU A 83 -26.93 35.39 -9.14
CA LEU A 83 -26.67 33.99 -9.48
C LEU A 83 -25.35 33.82 -10.22
N LEU A 84 -25.05 34.70 -11.18
CA LEU A 84 -23.78 34.68 -11.90
C LEU A 84 -22.58 34.94 -10.97
N ALA A 85 -22.70 35.90 -10.04
CA ALA A 85 -21.66 36.17 -9.05
C ALA A 85 -21.40 34.97 -8.12
N ILE A 86 -22.46 34.26 -7.71
CA ILE A 86 -22.35 33.02 -6.93
C ILE A 86 -21.62 31.94 -7.74
N VAL A 87 -22.01 31.74 -9.01
CA VAL A 87 -21.36 30.75 -9.89
C VAL A 87 -19.88 31.08 -10.07
N ILE A 88 -19.53 32.32 -10.40
CA ILE A 88 -18.14 32.75 -10.61
C ILE A 88 -17.32 32.61 -9.32
N GLY A 89 -17.87 33.09 -8.19
CA GLY A 89 -17.21 33.06 -6.89
C GLY A 89 -16.94 31.66 -6.35
N HIS A 90 -17.68 30.65 -6.81
CA HIS A 90 -17.43 29.25 -6.45
C HIS A 90 -16.67 28.46 -7.52
N ALA A 91 -16.94 28.70 -8.81
CA ALA A 91 -16.32 27.97 -9.91
C ALA A 91 -14.83 28.30 -10.06
N ILE A 92 -14.45 29.57 -9.95
CA ILE A 92 -13.05 29.98 -10.11
C ILE A 92 -12.16 29.36 -9.03
N PRO A 93 -12.46 29.48 -7.71
CA PRO A 93 -11.64 28.82 -6.69
C PRO A 93 -11.65 27.31 -6.82
N ALA A 94 -12.78 26.70 -7.20
CA ALA A 94 -12.84 25.26 -7.44
C ALA A 94 -11.88 24.86 -8.57
N ILE A 95 -11.87 25.58 -9.70
CA ILE A 95 -10.95 25.29 -10.80
C ILE A 95 -9.49 25.51 -10.37
N LEU A 96 -9.16 26.66 -9.80
CA LEU A 96 -7.78 27.01 -9.46
C LEU A 96 -7.17 26.12 -8.36
N LEU A 97 -7.97 25.70 -7.37
CA LEU A 97 -7.47 24.89 -6.26
C LEU A 97 -7.53 23.38 -6.56
N VAL A 98 -8.50 22.92 -7.35
CA VAL A 98 -8.73 21.49 -7.59
C VAL A 98 -8.09 21.01 -8.89
N ALA A 99 -7.98 21.84 -9.93
CA ALA A 99 -7.40 21.42 -11.20
C ALA A 99 -5.97 20.87 -11.07
N PRO A 100 -5.06 21.46 -10.25
CA PRO A 100 -3.73 20.90 -10.05
C PRO A 100 -3.75 19.50 -9.43
N ASP A 101 -4.62 19.28 -8.44
CA ASP A 101 -4.76 17.98 -7.78
C ASP A 101 -5.38 16.92 -8.72
N VAL A 102 -6.38 17.30 -9.54
CA VAL A 102 -6.97 16.41 -10.55
C VAL A 102 -5.95 16.05 -11.63
N GLN A 103 -5.16 17.02 -12.08
CA GLN A 103 -4.10 16.78 -13.05
C GLN A 103 -3.03 15.85 -12.48
N ARG A 104 -2.56 16.10 -11.25
CA ARG A 104 -1.63 15.20 -10.54
C ARG A 104 -2.20 13.79 -10.36
N PHE A 105 -3.49 13.66 -10.05
CA PHE A 105 -4.12 12.34 -9.93
C PHE A 105 -4.18 11.60 -11.27
N ARG A 106 -4.43 12.31 -12.38
CA ARG A 106 -4.33 11.75 -13.73
C ARG A 106 -2.90 11.36 -14.10
N GLU A 107 -1.92 12.17 -13.73
CA GLU A 107 -0.49 11.87 -13.93
C GLU A 107 -0.08 10.62 -13.14
N ILE A 108 -0.42 10.52 -11.84
CA ILE A 108 -0.14 9.32 -11.04
C ILE A 108 -0.84 8.09 -11.62
N ARG A 109 -2.11 8.22 -12.03
CA ARG A 109 -2.87 7.11 -12.61
C ARG A 109 -2.33 6.65 -13.97
N SER A 110 -1.76 7.57 -14.76
CA SER A 110 -1.13 7.22 -16.04
C SER A 110 0.31 6.75 -15.89
N ALA A 111 1.02 7.19 -14.84
CA ALA A 111 2.37 6.74 -14.49
C ALA A 111 2.38 5.38 -13.75
N MET A 112 1.27 5.00 -13.11
CA MET A 112 1.03 3.63 -12.70
C MET A 112 0.83 2.79 -13.95
N THR A 113 1.94 2.39 -14.57
CA THR A 113 1.98 1.45 -15.69
C THR A 113 1.13 0.25 -15.32
N ASP A 114 0.06 0.01 -16.09
CA ASP A 114 -0.59 -1.30 -16.16
C ASP A 114 0.49 -2.27 -16.65
N LEU A 115 1.26 -2.82 -15.72
CA LEU A 115 2.17 -3.91 -16.02
C LEU A 115 1.29 -5.08 -16.41
N ASP A 116 1.38 -5.49 -17.68
CA ASP A 116 0.68 -6.67 -18.19
C ASP A 116 1.13 -7.89 -17.38
N PRO A 117 0.27 -8.44 -16.52
CA PRO A 117 0.60 -9.58 -15.68
C PRO A 117 0.72 -10.85 -16.49
N ASP A 118 0.18 -10.92 -17.72
CA ASP A 118 0.36 -12.09 -18.57
C ASP A 118 1.83 -12.27 -18.96
N GLU A 119 2.63 -11.19 -18.97
CA GLU A 119 4.09 -11.26 -19.09
C GLU A 119 4.76 -11.85 -17.82
N ARG A 120 4.10 -11.77 -16.66
CA ARG A 120 4.57 -12.33 -15.37
C ARG A 120 4.01 -13.73 -15.07
N LEU A 121 2.82 -14.05 -15.55
CA LEU A 121 2.03 -15.22 -15.16
C LEU A 121 1.96 -16.30 -16.24
N ARG A 122 2.68 -16.17 -17.36
CA ARG A 122 2.99 -17.32 -18.22
C ARG A 122 3.83 -18.31 -17.42
N ARG A 123 3.15 -19.10 -16.60
CA ARG A 123 3.65 -20.33 -16.04
C ARG A 123 4.00 -21.19 -17.23
N PRO A 124 5.26 -21.63 -17.36
CA PRO A 124 5.47 -22.89 -18.06
C PRO A 124 4.48 -23.89 -17.44
N ALA A 125 3.90 -24.78 -18.23
CA ALA A 125 3.19 -25.93 -17.68
C ALA A 125 4.21 -26.79 -16.92
N VAL A 126 4.60 -26.36 -15.72
CA VAL A 126 5.51 -27.09 -14.86
C VAL A 126 4.69 -28.29 -14.40
N PRO A 127 5.15 -29.53 -14.65
CA PRO A 127 4.49 -30.69 -14.11
C PRO A 127 4.45 -30.50 -12.60
N ALA A 128 3.24 -30.30 -12.05
CA ALA A 128 3.06 -30.12 -10.63
C ALA A 128 3.78 -31.28 -9.94
N ILE A 129 4.81 -30.96 -9.15
CA ILE A 129 5.30 -31.92 -8.18
C ILE A 129 4.04 -32.26 -7.38
N LYS A 130 3.57 -33.51 -7.50
CA LYS A 130 2.41 -34.01 -6.76
C LYS A 130 2.80 -34.09 -5.29
N ALA A 131 2.98 -32.93 -4.67
CA ALA A 131 3.11 -32.77 -3.25
C ALA A 131 1.75 -33.10 -2.66
N GLU A 132 1.77 -33.86 -1.58
CA GLU A 132 0.58 -34.07 -0.79
C GLU A 132 0.13 -32.71 -0.24
N ILE A 133 -1.14 -32.35 -0.45
CA ILE A 133 -1.67 -31.10 0.08
C ILE A 133 -1.80 -31.30 1.57
N ILE A 134 -0.84 -30.74 2.29
CA ILE A 134 -0.81 -30.79 3.73
C ILE A 134 -1.16 -29.39 4.19
N SER A 135 -2.25 -29.31 4.95
CA SER A 135 -2.66 -28.08 5.59
C SER A 135 -1.45 -27.50 6.35
N PRO A 136 -1.16 -26.20 6.22
CA PRO A 136 -0.10 -25.57 7.00
C PRO A 136 -0.26 -25.94 8.47
N SER A 137 0.86 -26.07 9.19
CA SER A 137 0.75 -26.31 10.63
C SER A 137 -0.09 -25.18 11.24
N GLU A 138 -0.86 -25.49 12.29
CA GLU A 138 -1.71 -24.47 12.93
C GLU A 138 -0.90 -23.24 13.35
N GLY A 139 0.38 -23.44 13.72
CA GLY A 139 1.33 -22.37 14.04
C GLY A 139 1.72 -21.49 12.83
N GLU A 140 1.93 -22.08 11.64
CA GLU A 140 2.19 -21.32 10.42
C GLU A 140 0.98 -20.51 10.00
N SER A 141 -0.21 -21.13 9.98
CA SER A 141 -1.46 -20.45 9.61
C SER A 141 -1.75 -19.28 10.56
N LYS A 142 -1.65 -19.50 11.88
CA LYS A 142 -1.81 -18.43 12.89
C LYS A 142 -0.78 -17.31 12.71
N TYR A 143 0.49 -17.64 12.47
CA TYR A 143 1.52 -16.62 12.28
C TYR A 143 1.27 -15.75 11.04
N PHE A 144 0.92 -16.36 9.91
CA PHE A 144 0.56 -15.61 8.70
C PHE A 144 -0.74 -14.84 8.87
N ALA A 145 -1.74 -15.40 9.55
CA ALA A 145 -2.96 -14.69 9.89
C ALA A 145 -2.63 -13.42 10.70
N THR A 146 -1.78 -13.51 11.72
CA THR A 146 -1.32 -12.34 12.49
C THR A 146 -0.56 -11.32 11.65
N LEU A 147 0.33 -11.78 10.75
CA LEU A 147 1.07 -10.88 9.84
C LEU A 147 0.17 -10.17 8.82
N THR A 148 -0.96 -10.78 8.45
CA THR A 148 -1.88 -10.28 7.42
C THR A 148 -3.12 -9.58 7.98
N SER A 149 -3.50 -9.87 9.23
CA SER A 149 -4.68 -9.29 9.89
C SER A 149 -4.53 -7.80 10.19
N ASP A 150 -3.30 -7.30 10.27
CA ASP A 150 -2.99 -5.97 10.80
C ASP A 150 -2.26 -5.06 9.81
N SER A 151 -2.33 -5.33 8.50
CA SER A 151 -1.76 -4.39 7.54
C SER A 151 -2.67 -3.16 7.45
N GLY A 152 -2.45 -2.17 8.31
CA GLY A 152 -3.07 -0.84 8.21
C GLY A 152 -3.02 -0.30 6.77
N ARG A 153 -2.00 -0.69 6.00
CA ARG A 153 -1.87 -0.42 4.56
C ARG A 153 -3.00 -0.99 3.69
N LYS A 154 -3.51 -2.20 3.95
CA LYS A 154 -4.67 -2.75 3.22
C LYS A 154 -5.94 -1.96 3.53
N PHE A 155 -6.12 -1.56 4.80
CA PHE A 155 -7.21 -0.67 5.20
C PHE A 155 -7.05 0.71 4.55
N GLU A 156 -5.85 1.29 4.53
CA GLU A 156 -5.54 2.56 3.86
C GLU A 156 -5.80 2.50 2.35
N PHE A 157 -5.44 1.40 1.67
CA PHE A 157 -5.74 1.22 0.25
C PHE A 157 -7.22 0.94 -0.02
N SER A 158 -7.90 0.17 0.81
CA SER A 158 -9.36 0.00 0.71
C SER A 158 -10.04 1.35 0.89
N MET A 159 -9.70 2.08 1.94
CA MET A 159 -10.23 3.41 2.19
C MET A 159 -9.88 4.40 1.07
N LEU A 160 -8.69 4.32 0.46
CA LEU A 160 -8.38 5.10 -0.74
C LEU A 160 -9.29 4.69 -1.90
N HIS A 161 -9.45 3.39 -2.15
CA HIS A 161 -10.28 2.89 -3.23
C HIS A 161 -11.74 3.29 -3.03
N ASP A 162 -12.30 3.01 -1.87
CA ASP A 162 -13.67 3.32 -1.47
C ASP A 162 -13.87 4.83 -1.48
N ASN A 163 -12.94 5.64 -0.95
CA ASN A 163 -13.02 7.10 -1.04
C ASN A 163 -12.92 7.58 -2.50
N THR A 164 -12.10 6.95 -3.34
CA THR A 164 -11.95 7.34 -4.76
C THR A 164 -13.19 6.94 -5.56
N VAL A 165 -13.75 5.76 -5.30
CA VAL A 165 -14.98 5.26 -5.90
C VAL A 165 -16.17 6.09 -5.43
N ASP A 166 -16.30 6.36 -4.13
CA ASP A 166 -17.31 7.29 -3.61
C ASP A 166 -17.11 8.69 -4.18
N HIS A 167 -15.88 9.18 -4.28
CA HIS A 167 -15.61 10.45 -4.94
C HIS A 167 -15.93 10.44 -6.43
N PHE A 168 -15.84 9.30 -7.11
CA PHE A 168 -16.08 9.20 -8.54
C PHE A 168 -17.57 8.97 -8.85
N VAL A 169 -18.20 8.01 -8.17
CA VAL A 169 -19.61 7.62 -8.30
C VAL A 169 -20.52 8.72 -7.77
N ASN A 170 -20.17 9.37 -6.66
CA ASN A 170 -20.96 10.48 -6.12
C ASN A 170 -20.56 11.85 -6.69
N ASN A 171 -19.74 11.92 -7.75
CA ASN A 171 -19.53 13.15 -8.50
C ASN A 171 -20.44 13.22 -9.72
N PRO A 172 -21.51 14.02 -9.61
CA PRO A 172 -21.64 15.13 -10.53
C PRO A 172 -21.81 16.44 -9.76
N GLY A 173 -20.73 17.21 -9.62
CA GLY A 173 -20.79 18.55 -9.05
C GLY A 173 -21.18 18.62 -7.57
N PHE A 174 -20.15 18.77 -6.72
CA PHE A 174 -20.16 19.09 -5.28
C PHE A 174 -20.32 17.91 -4.29
N GLY A 175 -19.67 18.03 -3.13
CA GLY A 175 -19.58 16.98 -2.10
C GLY A 175 -18.64 17.37 -0.97
N VAL A 176 -19.06 17.17 0.30
CA VAL A 176 -18.50 17.80 1.51
C VAL A 176 -17.21 17.14 2.06
N MET A 177 -16.82 15.97 1.59
CA MET A 177 -15.81 15.10 2.22
C MET A 177 -14.34 15.36 1.83
N ARG A 178 -13.97 16.58 1.42
CA ARG A 178 -12.59 16.90 0.96
C ARG A 178 -11.55 17.09 2.08
N MET A 179 -11.84 16.68 3.32
CA MET A 179 -10.89 16.73 4.45
C MET A 179 -10.41 15.35 4.91
N ALA A 180 -10.56 14.31 4.07
CA ALA A 180 -9.76 13.12 4.27
C ALA A 180 -8.27 13.51 4.19
N PRO A 181 -7.40 12.96 5.06
CA PRO A 181 -5.98 13.28 5.06
C PRO A 181 -5.42 13.18 3.64
N ARG A 182 -4.71 14.23 3.22
CA ARG A 182 -4.06 14.27 1.91
C ARG A 182 -3.05 13.13 1.89
N ILE A 183 -3.40 12.02 1.23
CA ILE A 183 -2.52 10.87 1.09
C ILE A 183 -1.32 11.35 0.29
N ARG A 184 -0.14 11.33 0.91
CA ARG A 184 1.11 11.84 0.35
C ARG A 184 1.71 10.79 -0.57
N ASP A 185 2.52 11.19 -1.54
CA ASP A 185 3.17 10.25 -2.48
C ASP A 185 3.92 9.10 -1.76
N LYS A 186 4.51 9.41 -0.60
CA LYS A 186 5.19 8.45 0.28
C LYS A 186 4.29 7.34 0.83
N ASP A 187 2.97 7.54 0.84
CA ASP A 187 2.00 6.56 1.32
C ASP A 187 1.67 5.54 0.21
N TYR A 188 1.95 5.87 -1.07
CA TYR A 188 1.77 4.97 -2.22
C TYR A 188 3.04 4.20 -2.57
N TYR A 189 4.16 4.93 -2.65
CA TYR A 189 5.45 4.39 -3.05
C TYR A 189 6.25 4.02 -1.80
N LEU A 190 6.24 2.74 -1.47
CA LEU A 190 7.28 2.22 -0.60
C LEU A 190 8.61 2.34 -1.37
N PRO A 191 9.62 3.05 -0.83
CA PRO A 191 10.90 3.18 -1.51
C PRO A 191 11.50 1.79 -1.73
N ARG A 192 12.18 1.62 -2.87
CA ARG A 192 12.94 0.39 -3.12
C ARG A 192 13.99 0.27 -2.03
N ARG A 193 13.95 -0.83 -1.28
CA ARG A 193 14.95 -1.09 -0.24
C ARG A 193 16.29 -1.45 -0.91
N PRO A 194 17.43 -0.98 -0.38
CA PRO A 194 18.72 -1.44 -0.86
C PRO A 194 18.87 -2.95 -0.60
N PRO A 195 19.61 -3.69 -1.44
CA PRO A 195 19.91 -5.09 -1.19
C PRO A 195 20.72 -5.25 0.10
N ILE A 196 20.41 -6.28 0.89
CA ILE A 196 21.16 -6.61 2.11
C ILE A 196 22.14 -7.71 1.75
N SER A 197 23.44 -7.43 1.83
CA SER A 197 24.47 -8.43 1.56
C SER A 197 24.42 -9.58 2.57
N GLN A 198 24.61 -10.81 2.08
CA GLN A 198 24.75 -11.97 2.95
C GLN A 198 26.20 -12.08 3.45
N PRO A 199 26.42 -12.66 4.65
CA PRO A 199 27.75 -13.10 5.03
C PRO A 199 28.31 -14.07 3.98
N ARG A 200 29.59 -13.93 3.64
CA ARG A 200 30.25 -14.89 2.74
C ARG A 200 30.60 -16.12 3.54
N PHE A 201 29.83 -17.20 3.37
CA PHE A 201 30.18 -18.51 3.86
C PHE A 201 30.62 -19.40 2.69
N THR A 202 31.84 -19.92 2.75
CA THR A 202 32.34 -20.84 1.72
C THR A 202 32.30 -22.25 2.30
N VAL A 203 31.33 -23.04 1.87
CA VAL A 203 31.29 -24.47 2.18
C VAL A 203 32.34 -25.15 1.30
N THR A 204 33.31 -25.83 1.90
CA THR A 204 34.25 -26.67 1.15
C THR A 204 33.50 -27.85 0.54
N SER A 205 33.83 -28.28 -0.69
CA SER A 205 33.16 -29.43 -1.32
C SER A 205 33.26 -30.73 -0.50
N GLU A 206 34.29 -30.84 0.33
CA GLU A 206 34.50 -31.98 1.23
C GLU A 206 33.47 -32.00 2.37
N SER A 207 33.19 -30.84 2.99
CA SER A 207 32.18 -30.76 4.06
C SER A 207 30.76 -31.08 3.58
N VAL A 208 30.47 -30.93 2.28
CA VAL A 208 29.16 -31.28 1.70
C VAL A 208 28.88 -32.79 1.74
N ARG A 209 29.91 -33.64 1.72
CA ARG A 209 29.74 -35.10 1.61
C ARG A 209 29.55 -35.80 2.95
N THR A 210 29.69 -35.08 4.06
CA THR A 210 29.76 -35.64 5.42
C THR A 210 28.66 -35.07 6.31
N PHE A 211 27.42 -35.11 5.84
CA PHE A 211 26.28 -34.81 6.70
C PHE A 211 25.79 -36.06 7.42
N GLU A 212 25.58 -35.94 8.73
CA GLU A 212 24.76 -36.93 9.43
C GLU A 212 23.31 -36.75 9.04
N HIS A 213 22.72 -37.82 8.52
CA HIS A 213 21.30 -37.94 8.23
C HIS A 213 20.45 -37.58 9.46
N PRO A 214 19.22 -37.07 9.22
CA PRO A 214 18.63 -36.03 10.04
C PRO A 214 18.58 -36.41 11.52
N LEU A 215 19.01 -35.47 12.36
CA LEU A 215 18.72 -35.53 13.79
C LEU A 215 17.20 -35.64 13.95
N ARG A 216 16.76 -36.48 14.90
CA ARG A 216 15.34 -36.84 15.04
C ARG A 216 14.40 -35.65 15.25
N GLU A 217 14.88 -34.57 15.86
CA GLU A 217 14.07 -33.39 16.14
C GLU A 217 14.88 -32.11 15.87
N PRO A 218 14.35 -31.15 15.09
CA PRO A 218 15.00 -29.86 14.91
C PRO A 218 15.04 -29.13 16.25
N PRO A 219 16.15 -28.45 16.58
CA PRO A 219 16.13 -27.45 17.62
C PRO A 219 14.96 -26.48 17.39
N LEU A 220 14.12 -26.28 18.42
CA LEU A 220 12.85 -25.53 18.33
C LEU A 220 13.06 -24.10 17.78
N ASP A 221 14.26 -23.54 17.95
CA ASP A 221 14.65 -22.24 17.43
C ASP A 221 14.74 -22.18 15.90
N LEU A 222 15.06 -23.29 15.23
CA LEU A 222 15.18 -23.34 13.77
C LEU A 222 13.84 -23.17 13.05
N GLU A 223 12.77 -23.78 13.56
CA GLU A 223 11.43 -23.61 12.97
C GLU A 223 10.95 -22.16 13.11
N VAL A 224 11.20 -21.55 14.27
CA VAL A 224 10.88 -20.13 14.50
C VAL A 224 11.68 -19.23 13.56
N LYS A 225 12.98 -19.50 13.36
CA LYS A 225 13.85 -18.76 12.42
C LYS A 225 13.36 -18.90 10.99
N HIS A 226 13.00 -20.11 10.56
CA HIS A 226 12.46 -20.35 9.23
C HIS A 226 11.15 -19.60 9.01
N ARG A 227 10.17 -19.75 9.91
CA ARG A 227 8.87 -19.07 9.81
C ARG A 227 8.99 -17.55 9.75
N LYS A 228 9.88 -16.96 10.56
CA LYS A 228 10.21 -15.53 10.47
C LYS A 228 10.80 -15.18 9.11
N THR A 229 11.74 -15.96 8.61
CA THR A 229 12.36 -15.77 7.29
C THR A 229 11.31 -15.77 6.16
N VAL A 230 10.37 -16.73 6.18
CA VAL A 230 9.27 -16.76 5.20
C VAL A 230 8.37 -15.54 5.34
N GLY A 231 8.02 -15.13 6.57
CA GLY A 231 7.24 -13.90 6.80
C GLY A 231 7.92 -12.65 6.25
N HIS A 232 9.23 -12.52 6.46
CA HIS A 232 10.04 -11.41 5.93
C HIS A 232 10.13 -11.43 4.41
N PHE A 233 10.33 -12.60 3.80
CA PHE A 233 10.41 -12.72 2.35
C PHE A 233 9.07 -12.47 1.67
N ALA A 234 7.99 -13.07 2.19
CA ALA A 234 6.64 -12.88 1.68
C ALA A 234 6.27 -11.40 1.71
N PHE A 235 6.71 -10.67 2.76
CA PHE A 235 6.55 -9.24 2.95
C PHE A 235 5.10 -8.77 2.74
N PRO A 236 4.15 -9.16 3.61
CA PRO A 236 2.73 -8.86 3.43
C PRO A 236 2.42 -7.37 3.27
N GLN A 237 3.19 -6.51 3.93
CA GLN A 237 3.05 -5.06 3.80
C GLN A 237 3.37 -4.59 2.38
N GLY A 238 4.11 -5.35 1.59
CA GLY A 238 4.46 -5.05 0.20
C GLY A 238 3.44 -5.51 -0.82
N TRP A 239 2.43 -6.31 -0.47
CA TRP A 239 1.52 -6.89 -1.47
C TRP A 239 0.67 -5.86 -2.23
N GLY A 240 0.53 -4.65 -1.69
CA GLY A 240 -0.27 -3.61 -2.33
C GLY A 240 -1.77 -3.92 -2.25
N TRP A 241 -2.54 -3.38 -3.18
CA TRP A 241 -3.98 -3.58 -3.29
C TRP A 241 -4.32 -4.28 -4.60
N GLU A 242 -4.89 -5.48 -4.48
CA GLU A 242 -5.34 -6.30 -5.60
C GLU A 242 -6.77 -5.89 -5.99
N LYS A 243 -6.93 -5.35 -7.20
CA LYS A 243 -8.25 -5.08 -7.78
C LYS A 243 -8.84 -6.35 -8.42
N ASN A 244 -7.98 -7.09 -9.09
CA ASN A 244 -8.21 -8.40 -9.69
C ASN A 244 -6.85 -9.10 -9.84
N HIS A 245 -6.85 -10.39 -10.21
CA HIS A 245 -5.63 -11.19 -10.38
C HIS A 245 -4.58 -10.56 -11.31
N ASN A 246 -5.03 -9.63 -12.17
CA ASN A 246 -4.21 -8.97 -13.17
C ASN A 246 -3.87 -7.51 -12.84
N GLN A 247 -4.29 -6.98 -11.69
CA GLN A 247 -4.07 -5.57 -11.35
C GLN A 247 -3.80 -5.43 -9.86
N ILE A 248 -2.53 -5.23 -9.51
CA ILE A 248 -2.09 -4.99 -8.14
C ILE A 248 -1.37 -3.64 -8.06
N LEU A 249 -1.95 -2.70 -7.32
CA LEU A 249 -1.39 -1.36 -7.13
C LEU A 249 -0.46 -1.34 -5.92
N GLY A 250 0.74 -0.76 -6.07
CA GLY A 250 1.69 -0.58 -4.97
C GLY A 250 2.39 -1.88 -4.52
N PHE A 251 2.36 -2.92 -5.36
CA PHE A 251 3.05 -4.19 -5.14
C PHE A 251 4.57 -4.01 -5.11
N GLN A 252 5.21 -4.57 -4.10
CA GLN A 252 6.64 -4.81 -4.05
C GLN A 252 6.89 -6.31 -4.16
N SER A 253 7.84 -6.69 -5.02
CA SER A 253 8.26 -8.08 -5.15
C SER A 253 8.68 -8.68 -3.82
N HIS A 254 8.39 -9.97 -3.61
CA HIS A 254 8.87 -10.71 -2.45
C HIS A 254 10.38 -10.50 -2.29
N GLN A 255 10.78 -10.09 -1.10
CA GLN A 255 12.14 -9.73 -0.80
C GLN A 255 12.33 -9.84 0.70
N MET A 256 13.47 -10.37 1.12
CA MET A 256 13.88 -10.20 2.50
C MET A 256 14.29 -8.74 2.69
N GLY A 257 13.44 -7.97 3.36
CA GLY A 257 13.73 -6.60 3.73
C GLY A 257 13.49 -6.42 5.22
N GLY A 258 14.52 -5.99 5.93
CA GLY A 258 14.41 -5.62 7.34
C GLY A 258 13.26 -4.64 7.54
N ASN A 259 12.35 -4.96 8.46
CA ASN A 259 11.42 -3.97 8.97
C ASN A 259 12.20 -3.13 10.00
N ILE A 260 13.10 -2.26 9.52
CA ILE A 260 13.91 -1.33 10.34
C ILE A 260 13.01 -0.20 10.90
N ARG A 261 11.79 -0.51 11.31
CA ARG A 261 11.01 0.35 12.21
C ARG A 261 11.29 0.02 13.67
N TYR A 262 11.84 -1.16 13.95
CA TYR A 262 12.38 -1.53 15.24
C TYR A 262 13.89 -1.57 15.05
N GLY A 263 14.53 -0.47 15.43
CA GLY A 263 15.90 -0.18 15.04
C GLY A 263 16.89 -1.17 15.63
N ARG A 264 17.40 -2.07 14.78
CA ARG A 264 18.80 -2.49 14.69
C ARG A 264 18.97 -3.57 13.61
N ASP A 265 19.82 -3.33 12.60
CA ASP A 265 20.07 -4.29 11.51
C ASP A 265 20.69 -5.61 12.01
N ASP A 266 21.29 -5.58 13.21
CA ASP A 266 21.75 -6.72 13.97
C ASP A 266 20.62 -7.61 14.51
N GLU A 267 19.35 -7.19 14.57
CA GLU A 267 18.25 -8.08 15.00
C GLU A 267 17.81 -9.06 13.90
N PHE A 268 18.00 -8.72 12.61
CA PHE A 268 17.61 -9.61 11.51
C PHE A 268 18.56 -10.82 11.41
N TRP A 269 19.85 -10.58 11.58
CA TRP A 269 20.88 -11.62 11.64
C TRP A 269 21.11 -12.17 13.06
N GLY A 270 20.76 -11.38 14.07
CA GLY A 270 20.97 -11.64 15.49
C GLY A 270 19.67 -11.88 16.25
N LEU A 271 19.04 -13.02 15.96
CA LEU A 271 18.41 -13.81 17.03
C LEU A 271 19.52 -14.45 17.89
N ASP A 272 20.33 -13.58 18.49
CA ASP A 272 21.51 -13.86 19.32
C ASP A 272 21.09 -13.90 20.80
N VAL A 273 20.01 -14.64 21.07
CA VAL A 273 19.64 -15.01 22.43
C VAL A 273 20.38 -16.32 22.71
N ASP A 274 21.51 -16.20 23.42
CA ASP A 274 22.19 -17.26 24.15
C ASP A 274 22.79 -18.43 23.34
N GLY A 275 23.70 -18.16 22.40
CA GLY A 275 24.56 -19.20 21.80
C GLY A 275 23.85 -20.16 20.81
N GLY A 276 22.75 -19.70 20.20
CA GLY A 276 22.02 -20.44 19.17
C GLY A 276 22.62 -20.32 17.76
N TRP A 277 22.06 -21.09 16.82
CA TRP A 277 22.50 -21.10 15.42
C TRP A 277 22.23 -19.75 14.71
N LYS A 278 23.25 -19.18 14.07
CA LYS A 278 23.21 -17.94 13.28
C LYS A 278 23.12 -18.26 11.79
N ILE A 279 22.29 -17.52 11.06
CA ILE A 279 22.16 -17.70 9.60
C ILE A 279 23.42 -17.12 8.94
N ALA A 280 24.24 -17.98 8.35
CA ALA A 280 25.42 -17.58 7.58
C ALA A 280 25.05 -17.28 6.12
N SER A 281 24.12 -18.05 5.55
CA SER A 281 23.57 -17.79 4.22
C SER A 281 22.15 -18.34 4.05
N VAL A 282 21.39 -17.73 3.14
CA VAL A 282 20.08 -18.19 2.68
C VAL A 282 20.01 -18.10 1.16
N GLU A 283 19.69 -19.21 0.52
CA GLU A 283 19.44 -19.31 -0.91
C GLU A 283 17.97 -19.68 -1.17
N LEU A 284 17.38 -19.12 -2.22
CA LEU A 284 16.02 -19.45 -2.64
C LEU A 284 16.05 -20.64 -3.60
N ILE A 285 15.24 -21.65 -3.32
CA ILE A 285 14.96 -22.75 -4.23
C ILE A 285 13.62 -22.46 -4.92
N GLY A 286 13.67 -22.15 -6.22
CA GLY A 286 12.52 -21.90 -7.06
C GLY A 286 11.89 -23.18 -7.59
N LEU A 287 10.57 -23.30 -7.44
CA LEU A 287 9.77 -24.41 -7.99
C LEU A 287 8.79 -23.96 -9.07
N LEU A 288 8.47 -22.66 -9.15
CA LEU A 288 7.38 -22.15 -10.00
C LEU A 288 7.84 -21.64 -11.37
N GLN A 289 9.08 -21.18 -11.48
CA GLN A 289 9.58 -20.49 -12.69
C GLN A 289 10.37 -21.39 -13.62
N HIS A 290 10.79 -22.56 -13.15
CA HIS A 290 11.64 -23.49 -13.89
C HIS A 290 10.96 -24.86 -13.98
N PRO A 291 11.19 -25.64 -15.07
CA PRO A 291 10.66 -27.00 -15.19
C PRO A 291 11.19 -27.99 -14.14
N LYS A 292 12.35 -27.68 -13.55
CA LYS A 292 13.01 -28.42 -12.48
C LYS A 292 13.25 -27.48 -11.30
N PRO A 293 13.38 -28.00 -10.07
CA PRO A 293 13.81 -27.19 -8.94
C PRO A 293 15.17 -26.54 -9.23
N THR A 294 15.30 -25.26 -8.92
CA THR A 294 16.49 -24.45 -9.24
C THR A 294 16.89 -23.60 -8.04
N VAL A 295 18.18 -23.55 -7.71
CA VAL A 295 18.69 -22.70 -6.63
C VAL A 295 19.23 -21.39 -7.21
N TYR A 296 18.74 -20.26 -6.69
CA TYR A 296 19.23 -18.93 -7.05
C TYR A 296 20.44 -18.56 -6.19
N MET A 297 21.57 -18.29 -6.85
CA MET A 297 22.82 -17.92 -6.20
C MET A 297 22.91 -16.40 -6.10
N THR A 298 22.64 -15.85 -4.92
CA THR A 298 22.63 -14.39 -4.69
C THR A 298 23.64 -13.97 -3.63
N THR A 299 24.41 -12.92 -3.91
CA THR A 299 25.32 -12.30 -2.91
C THR A 299 24.55 -11.52 -1.84
N ASN A 300 23.31 -11.14 -2.14
CA ASN A 300 22.38 -10.48 -1.24
C ASN A 300 21.31 -11.47 -0.78
N LEU A 301 20.60 -11.12 0.30
CA LEU A 301 19.43 -11.88 0.72
C LEU A 301 18.44 -12.05 -0.43
N PRO A 302 17.69 -13.16 -0.50
CA PRO A 302 16.77 -13.43 -1.60
C PRO A 302 15.77 -12.30 -1.89
N ARG A 303 15.71 -11.90 -3.17
CA ARG A 303 14.74 -10.94 -3.70
C ARG A 303 14.27 -11.37 -5.08
N MET A 304 12.96 -11.33 -5.32
CA MET A 304 12.37 -11.78 -6.58
C MET A 304 12.60 -10.81 -7.75
N ASP A 305 12.87 -9.53 -7.48
CA ASP A 305 13.27 -8.57 -8.54
C ASP A 305 14.69 -8.84 -9.07
N GLU A 306 15.57 -9.39 -8.24
CA GLU A 306 16.94 -9.77 -8.60
C GLU A 306 17.05 -11.22 -9.10
N ALA A 307 16.17 -12.12 -8.63
CA ALA A 307 16.20 -13.55 -8.96
C ALA A 307 16.21 -13.84 -10.47
N LYS A 308 15.54 -13.01 -11.29
CA LYS A 308 15.50 -13.18 -12.75
C LYS A 308 16.87 -13.10 -13.43
N ALA A 309 17.78 -12.32 -12.87
CA ALA A 309 19.13 -12.11 -13.40
C ALA A 309 20.21 -12.83 -12.58
N ALA A 310 19.83 -13.42 -11.45
CA ALA A 310 20.76 -14.15 -10.60
C ALA A 310 21.23 -15.43 -11.30
N PRO A 311 22.52 -15.78 -11.18
CA PRO A 311 23.00 -17.09 -11.56
C PRO A 311 22.21 -18.19 -10.86
N THR A 312 22.01 -19.30 -11.54
CA THR A 312 21.26 -20.44 -11.03
C THR A 312 22.07 -21.72 -11.10
N ARG A 313 21.82 -22.64 -10.18
CA ARG A 313 22.36 -24.01 -10.20
C ARG A 313 21.27 -25.04 -9.89
N ASP A 314 21.55 -26.30 -10.24
CA ASP A 314 20.74 -27.41 -9.76
C ASP A 314 20.90 -27.58 -8.24
N PRO A 315 19.86 -28.05 -7.52
CA PRO A 315 19.99 -28.43 -6.12
C PRO A 315 21.04 -29.52 -5.94
N ASP A 316 21.82 -29.43 -4.87
CA ASP A 316 22.73 -30.51 -4.51
C ASP A 316 22.00 -31.70 -3.85
N GLU A 317 22.73 -32.75 -3.50
CA GLU A 317 22.15 -33.96 -2.92
C GLU A 317 21.38 -33.68 -1.61
N PHE A 318 21.90 -32.78 -0.77
CA PHE A 318 21.27 -32.39 0.49
C PHE A 318 19.97 -31.61 0.23
N GLU A 319 20.01 -30.65 -0.70
CA GLU A 319 18.85 -29.84 -1.06
C GLU A 319 17.77 -30.66 -1.74
N ALA A 320 18.15 -31.60 -2.63
CA ALA A 320 17.22 -32.52 -3.27
C ALA A 320 16.50 -33.43 -2.24
N ALA A 321 17.25 -33.96 -1.27
CA ALA A 321 16.68 -34.73 -0.17
C ALA A 321 15.74 -33.87 0.70
N GLY A 322 16.16 -32.64 1.01
CA GLY A 322 15.35 -31.69 1.76
C GLY A 322 14.07 -31.29 1.06
N LEU A 323 14.13 -31.01 -0.24
CA LEU A 323 12.96 -30.73 -1.08
C LEU A 323 11.96 -31.88 -1.06
N LYS A 324 12.44 -33.13 -1.15
CA LYS A 324 11.57 -34.31 -1.06
C LYS A 324 10.90 -34.39 0.31
N ALA A 325 11.63 -34.13 1.39
CA ALA A 325 11.10 -34.15 2.75
C ALA A 325 10.03 -33.07 2.98
N VAL A 326 10.31 -31.82 2.57
CA VAL A 326 9.32 -30.73 2.72
C VAL A 326 8.15 -30.87 1.75
N ALA A 327 8.35 -31.42 0.55
CA ALA A 327 7.23 -31.74 -0.35
C ALA A 327 6.29 -32.80 0.23
N GLY A 328 6.81 -33.73 1.03
CA GLY A 328 6.03 -34.74 1.77
C GLY A 328 5.38 -34.24 3.05
N GLY A 329 5.38 -32.93 3.32
CA GLY A 329 4.74 -32.36 4.51
C GLY A 329 5.67 -31.94 5.64
N GLY A 330 6.94 -32.29 5.57
CA GLY A 330 7.93 -31.82 6.54
C GLY A 330 7.96 -30.28 6.57
N GLY A 331 8.12 -29.71 7.75
CA GLY A 331 8.38 -28.28 7.90
C GLY A 331 9.84 -27.95 7.54
N LEU A 332 10.78 -28.75 8.06
CA LEU A 332 12.22 -28.58 7.89
C LEU A 332 12.90 -29.91 7.59
N TYR A 333 13.99 -29.84 6.83
CA TYR A 333 14.99 -30.88 6.70
C TYR A 333 16.34 -30.29 7.07
N PHE A 334 17.13 -30.96 7.90
CA PHE A 334 18.41 -30.40 8.34
C PHE A 334 19.45 -31.51 8.57
N GLY A 335 20.71 -31.13 8.45
CA GLY A 335 21.85 -32.01 8.66
C GLY A 335 23.03 -31.22 9.20
N GLN A 336 23.77 -31.84 10.12
CA GLN A 336 24.96 -31.24 10.70
C GLN A 336 26.20 -31.79 10.02
N SER A 337 27.16 -30.92 9.72
CA SER A 337 28.47 -31.35 9.21
C SER A 337 29.22 -32.12 10.29
N ARG A 338 29.81 -33.25 9.92
CA ARG A 338 30.67 -34.04 10.83
C ARG A 338 32.01 -33.37 11.11
N THR A 339 32.49 -32.57 10.16
CA THR A 339 33.86 -32.06 10.16
C THR A 339 33.94 -30.60 10.56
N GLU A 340 32.85 -29.86 10.41
CA GLU A 340 32.82 -28.41 10.64
C GLU A 340 31.60 -28.03 11.52
N PRO A 341 31.68 -26.97 12.33
CA PRO A 341 30.62 -26.56 13.25
C PRO A 341 29.50 -25.77 12.54
N PHE A 342 29.00 -26.29 11.43
CA PHE A 342 27.87 -25.71 10.69
C PHE A 342 26.74 -26.73 10.49
N LEU A 343 25.54 -26.20 10.33
CA LEU A 343 24.31 -26.93 10.05
C LEU A 343 23.74 -26.44 8.72
N ARG A 344 23.26 -27.37 7.89
CA ARG A 344 22.44 -27.03 6.72
C ARG A 344 21.00 -27.34 7.00
N MET A 345 20.11 -26.54 6.44
CA MET A 345 18.67 -26.70 6.59
C MET A 345 17.95 -26.35 5.28
N VAL A 346 16.90 -27.09 4.94
CA VAL A 346 15.94 -26.76 3.91
C VAL A 346 14.59 -26.57 4.57
N GLY A 347 13.97 -25.40 4.38
CA GLY A 347 12.63 -25.11 4.90
C GLY A 347 11.67 -24.75 3.78
N GLY A 348 10.48 -25.35 3.78
CA GLY A 348 9.49 -25.19 2.71
C GLY A 348 8.76 -23.84 2.77
N ILE A 349 8.61 -23.19 1.61
CA ILE A 349 7.76 -22.00 1.46
C ILE A 349 6.39 -22.48 1.01
N ARG A 350 5.43 -22.55 1.94
CA ARG A 350 4.06 -22.98 1.64
C ARG A 350 3.15 -21.81 1.33
N ALA A 351 2.18 -22.05 0.46
CA ALA A 351 1.15 -21.08 0.14
C ALA A 351 0.25 -20.85 1.35
N ALA A 352 0.30 -19.64 1.92
CA ALA A 352 -0.78 -19.16 2.77
C ALA A 352 -2.00 -18.78 1.91
N LYS A 353 -3.16 -18.56 2.54
CA LYS A 353 -4.37 -18.08 1.85
C LYS A 353 -4.13 -16.88 0.93
N ALA A 354 -3.29 -15.93 1.34
CA ALA A 354 -2.97 -14.76 0.54
C ALA A 354 -1.97 -15.03 -0.60
N CYS A 355 -1.13 -16.06 -0.47
CA CYS A 355 -0.28 -16.51 -1.57
C CYS A 355 -1.13 -17.16 -2.68
N ALA A 356 -2.19 -17.88 -2.29
CA ALA A 356 -3.09 -18.58 -3.20
C ALA A 356 -3.80 -17.65 -4.20
N SER A 357 -4.15 -16.42 -3.81
CA SER A 357 -4.82 -15.48 -4.72
C SER A 357 -3.92 -15.05 -5.87
N CYS A 358 -2.64 -14.76 -5.60
CA CYS A 358 -1.70 -14.32 -6.63
C CYS A 358 -1.06 -15.48 -7.41
N HIS A 359 -0.87 -16.63 -6.74
CA HIS A 359 -0.16 -17.77 -7.34
C HIS A 359 -1.10 -18.87 -7.85
N GLY A 360 -2.43 -18.71 -7.84
CA GLY A 360 -3.34 -19.75 -8.37
C GLY A 360 -3.02 -21.17 -7.88
N CYS A 361 -2.67 -21.28 -6.60
CA CYS A 361 -2.26 -22.51 -5.92
C CYS A 361 -3.20 -22.76 -4.75
N ARG A 362 -3.16 -23.96 -4.16
CA ARG A 362 -3.96 -24.28 -2.97
C ARG A 362 -3.21 -23.86 -1.72
N GLU A 363 -3.95 -23.50 -0.67
CA GLU A 363 -3.35 -23.28 0.65
C GLU A 363 -2.62 -24.55 1.12
N GLY A 364 -1.40 -24.39 1.64
CA GLY A 364 -0.50 -25.49 2.02
C GLY A 364 0.41 -26.02 0.91
N GLU A 365 0.15 -25.67 -0.36
CA GLU A 365 0.96 -26.11 -1.50
C GLU A 365 2.39 -25.55 -1.42
N LEU A 366 3.39 -26.35 -1.79
CA LEU A 366 4.80 -25.96 -1.74
C LEU A 366 5.15 -25.04 -2.93
N LEU A 367 5.45 -23.78 -2.67
CA LEU A 367 5.80 -22.77 -3.67
C LEU A 367 7.31 -22.67 -3.94
N GLY A 368 8.11 -23.08 -2.98
CA GLY A 368 9.56 -23.00 -3.01
C GLY A 368 10.17 -23.54 -1.73
N ALA A 369 11.45 -23.31 -1.53
CA ALA A 369 12.10 -23.56 -0.26
C ALA A 369 13.25 -22.57 -0.05
N PHE A 370 13.71 -22.44 1.18
CA PHE A 370 14.98 -21.80 1.51
C PHE A 370 16.00 -22.87 1.86
N SER A 371 17.19 -22.77 1.26
CA SER A 371 18.39 -23.50 1.68
C SER A 371 19.19 -22.58 2.62
N TYR A 372 19.49 -23.05 3.81
CA TYR A 372 20.19 -22.30 4.84
C TYR A 372 21.55 -22.94 5.11
N THR A 373 22.54 -22.10 5.35
CA THR A 373 23.73 -22.48 6.10
C THR A 373 23.74 -21.73 7.42
N LEU A 374 23.92 -22.47 8.51
CA LEU A 374 23.85 -21.98 9.88
C LEU A 374 25.18 -22.27 10.58
N THR A 375 25.71 -21.30 11.33
CA THR A 375 26.94 -21.44 12.13
C THR A 375 26.65 -21.14 13.59
N LYS A 376 27.45 -21.67 14.52
CA LYS A 376 27.37 -21.27 15.93
C LYS A 376 28.11 -19.96 16.20
#